data_AF-A0A0Q4U150-F1
#
_entry.id   AF-A0A0Q4U150-F1
#
_cell.length_a   1.000
_cell.length_b   1.000
_cell.length_c   1.000
_cell.angle_alpha   90.00
_cell.angle_beta   90.00
_cell.angle_gamma   90.00
#
_symmetry.space_group_name_H-M   'P 1'
#
loop_
_entity.id
_entity.type
_entity.pdbx_description
1 polymer ?
#
loop_
_entity_poly.entity_id
_entity_poly.type
_entity_poly.pdbx_seq_one_letter_code
_entity_poly.pdbx_strand_id
1 'polypeptide(L)'
;MPDYLTAAAKDVWFDEIEHVVANGIDNSHSTLFATYCSIEAACRAIFATGEVPRAAFLSEKRKLAELLGIGGLRGRTTNGTNANPLSAEANPYGALPDA
;
A
#
# COMPACT_ATOMS: atom_id res chain seq x y z
N MET A 1 -11.23 -0.37 11.96
CA MET A 1 -9.89 -0.97 12.14
C MET A 1 -9.96 -1.98 13.28
N PRO A 2 -9.54 -3.24 13.08
CA PRO A 2 -9.53 -4.24 14.14
C PRO A 2 -8.56 -3.92 15.29
N ASP A 3 -8.91 -4.32 16.50
CA ASP A 3 -8.17 -4.03 17.74
C ASP A 3 -6.85 -4.81 17.86
N TYR A 4 -6.80 -6.01 17.26
CA TYR A 4 -5.63 -6.90 17.25
C TYR A 4 -4.43 -6.40 16.44
N LEU A 5 -4.56 -5.30 15.68
CA LEU A 5 -3.44 -4.76 14.91
C LEU A 5 -2.36 -4.20 15.83
N THR A 6 -1.10 -4.52 15.51
CA THR A 6 0.08 -3.88 16.12
C THR A 6 0.12 -2.40 15.76
N ALA A 7 0.86 -1.58 16.52
CA ALA A 7 1.00 -0.15 16.24
C ALA A 7 1.47 0.12 14.79
N ALA A 8 2.54 -0.56 14.36
CA ALA A 8 3.05 -0.43 12.99
C ALA A 8 2.03 -0.84 11.91
N ALA A 9 1.18 -1.85 12.17
CA ALA A 9 0.14 -2.22 11.23
C ALA A 9 -1.03 -1.21 11.21
N LYS A 10 -1.29 -0.51 12.31
CA LYS A 10 -2.24 0.61 12.34
C LYS A 10 -1.71 1.80 11.54
N ASP A 11 -0.41 2.06 11.58
CA ASP A 11 0.21 3.11 10.76
C ASP A 11 -0.02 2.81 9.27
N VAL A 12 0.27 1.56 8.83
CA VAL A 12 -0.03 1.13 7.44
C VAL A 12 -1.52 1.24 7.11
N TRP A 13 -2.41 0.92 8.06
CA TRP A 13 -3.86 1.08 7.85
C TRP A 13 -4.19 2.54 7.53
N PHE A 14 -3.68 3.49 8.31
CA PHE A 14 -3.96 4.90 8.09
C PHE A 14 -3.33 5.44 6.81
N ASP A 15 -2.13 4.97 6.45
CA ASP A 15 -1.47 5.34 5.18
C ASP A 15 -2.31 4.93 3.95
N GLU A 16 -2.97 3.78 3.99
CA GLU A 16 -3.56 3.15 2.79
C GLU A 16 -5.08 3.22 2.72
N ILE A 17 -5.78 3.55 3.82
CA ILE A 17 -7.24 3.45 3.90
C ILE A 17 -7.95 4.31 2.83
N GLU A 18 -7.41 5.49 2.50
CA GLU A 18 -8.01 6.36 1.49
C GLU A 18 -7.97 5.71 0.09
N HIS A 19 -6.85 5.09 -0.27
CA HIS A 19 -6.70 4.38 -1.55
C HIS A 19 -7.59 3.14 -1.63
N VAL A 20 -7.68 2.41 -0.52
CA VAL A 20 -8.50 1.19 -0.42
C VAL A 20 -9.99 1.55 -0.54
N VAL A 21 -10.46 2.59 0.16
CA VAL A 21 -11.85 3.08 0.08
C VAL A 21 -12.16 3.65 -1.31
N ALA A 22 -11.23 4.36 -1.94
CA ALA A 22 -11.40 4.86 -3.31
C ALA A 22 -11.62 3.73 -4.34
N ASN A 23 -11.17 2.51 -4.03
CA ASN A 23 -11.39 1.31 -4.84
C ASN A 23 -12.69 0.56 -4.54
N GLY A 24 -13.56 1.10 -3.68
CA GLY A 24 -14.84 0.51 -3.30
C GLY A 24 -14.73 -0.56 -2.21
N ILE A 25 -13.60 -0.63 -1.52
CA ILE A 25 -13.43 -1.50 -0.36
C ILE A 25 -14.09 -0.84 0.86
N ASP A 26 -14.86 -1.63 1.62
CA ASP A 26 -15.64 -1.16 2.76
C ASP A 26 -15.35 -1.97 4.04
N ASN A 27 -16.14 -1.72 5.08
CA ASN A 27 -15.99 -2.40 6.38
C ASN A 27 -16.10 -3.92 6.31
N SER A 28 -16.82 -4.48 5.32
CA SER A 28 -16.95 -5.95 5.17
C SER A 28 -15.62 -6.62 4.79
N HIS A 29 -14.67 -5.85 4.27
CA HIS A 29 -13.33 -6.29 3.87
C HIS A 29 -12.26 -5.97 4.93
N SER A 30 -12.66 -5.46 6.09
CA SER A 30 -11.73 -4.98 7.13
C SER A 30 -10.71 -6.03 7.59
N THR A 31 -11.09 -7.31 7.63
CA THR A 31 -10.16 -8.42 7.95
C THR A 31 -9.10 -8.64 6.87
N LEU A 32 -9.50 -8.55 5.60
CA LEU A 32 -8.58 -8.65 4.47
C LEU A 32 -7.57 -7.49 4.50
N PHE A 33 -8.06 -6.26 4.70
CA PHE A 33 -7.22 -5.08 4.80
C PHE A 33 -6.29 -5.13 6.02
N ALA A 34 -6.77 -5.59 7.18
CA ALA A 34 -5.94 -5.78 8.38
C ALA A 34 -4.79 -6.79 8.13
N THR A 35 -5.06 -7.85 7.37
CA THR A 35 -4.05 -8.85 7.01
C THR A 35 -2.97 -8.24 6.11
N TYR A 36 -3.37 -7.47 5.10
CA TYR A 36 -2.44 -6.72 4.26
C TYR A 36 -1.56 -5.79 5.10
N CYS A 37 -2.17 -4.97 5.98
CA CYS A 37 -1.45 -4.03 6.82
C CYS A 37 -0.42 -4.72 7.73
N SER A 38 -0.78 -5.88 8.27
CA SER A 38 0.10 -6.67 9.13
C SER A 38 1.32 -7.21 8.37
N ILE A 39 1.12 -7.73 7.15
CA ILE A 39 2.21 -8.25 6.31
C ILE A 39 3.11 -7.10 5.83
N GLU A 40 2.53 -5.97 5.42
CA GLU A 40 3.29 -4.80 4.98
C GLU A 40 4.12 -4.21 6.12
N ALA A 41 3.56 -4.07 7.33
CA ALA A 41 4.32 -3.61 8.49
C ALA A 41 5.53 -4.51 8.80
N ALA A 42 5.34 -5.84 8.71
CA ALA A 42 6.44 -6.78 8.87
C ALA A 42 7.50 -6.64 7.76
N CYS A 43 7.07 -6.42 6.50
CA CYS A 43 8.00 -6.18 5.39
C CYS A 43 8.79 -4.89 5.57
N ARG A 44 8.13 -3.77 5.94
CA ARG A 44 8.78 -2.48 6.23
C ARG A 44 9.81 -2.62 7.34
N ALA A 45 9.48 -3.34 8.41
CA ALA A 45 10.40 -3.59 9.51
C ALA A 45 11.68 -4.35 9.06
N ILE A 46 11.53 -5.40 8.24
CA ILE A 46 12.69 -6.17 7.73
C ILE A 46 13.52 -5.34 6.74
N PHE A 47 12.88 -4.57 5.86
CA PHE A 47 13.62 -3.67 4.95
C PHE A 47 14.40 -2.61 5.71
N ALA A 48 13.87 -2.09 6.82
CA ALA A 48 14.56 -1.10 7.65
C ALA A 48 15.84 -1.66 8.31
N THR A 49 15.98 -2.98 8.46
CA THR A 49 17.23 -3.60 8.93
C THR A 49 18.25 -3.82 7.81
N GLY A 50 17.92 -3.47 6.56
CA GLY A 50 18.74 -3.77 5.39
C GLY A 50 18.60 -5.21 4.88
N GLU A 51 17.68 -5.99 5.45
CA GLU A 51 17.39 -7.35 4.99
C GLU A 51 16.21 -7.38 4.02
N VAL A 52 16.01 -8.52 3.35
CA VAL A 52 14.90 -8.73 2.42
C VAL A 52 13.85 -9.65 3.06
N PRO A 53 12.56 -9.26 3.10
CA PRO A 53 11.50 -10.13 3.59
C PRO A 53 11.42 -11.42 2.79
N ARG A 54 10.93 -12.48 3.44
CA ARG A 54 10.70 -13.78 2.78
C ARG A 54 9.83 -13.60 1.53
N ALA A 55 10.23 -14.24 0.43
CA ALA A 55 9.52 -14.15 -0.85
C ALA A 55 8.02 -14.48 -0.75
N ALA A 56 7.64 -15.39 0.16
CA ALA A 56 6.25 -15.71 0.44
C ALA A 56 5.45 -14.50 0.96
N PHE A 57 6.02 -13.67 1.84
CA PHE A 57 5.36 -12.47 2.34
C PHE A 57 5.21 -11.41 1.25
N LEU A 58 6.25 -11.23 0.43
CA LEU A 58 6.19 -10.30 -0.71
C LEU A 58 5.13 -10.71 -1.73
N SER A 59 5.03 -12.01 -2.00
CA SER A 59 4.04 -12.56 -2.92
C SER A 59 2.62 -12.42 -2.37
N GLU A 60 2.41 -12.74 -1.10
CA GLU A 60 1.09 -12.63 -0.48
C GLU A 60 0.65 -11.18 -0.34
N LYS A 61 1.55 -10.29 0.06
CA LYS A 61 1.31 -8.84 0.06
C LYS A 61 0.82 -8.36 -1.29
N ARG A 62 1.49 -8.76 -2.37
CA ARG A 62 1.12 -8.38 -3.74
C ARG A 62 -0.29 -8.84 -4.09
N LYS A 63 -0.65 -10.10 -3.81
CA LYS A 63 -2.00 -10.61 -4.08
C LYS A 63 -3.06 -9.81 -3.33
N LEU A 64 -2.82 -9.53 -2.04
CA LEU A 64 -3.74 -8.75 -1.22
C LEU A 64 -3.88 -7.32 -1.75
N ALA A 65 -2.78 -6.67 -2.15
CA ALA A 65 -2.82 -5.34 -2.77
C ALA A 65 -3.65 -5.33 -4.06
N GLU A 66 -3.54 -6.37 -4.89
CA GLU A 66 -4.33 -6.52 -6.12
C GLU A 66 -5.83 -6.71 -5.81
N LEU A 67 -6.18 -7.51 -4.79
CA LEU A 67 -7.57 -7.67 -4.34
C LEU A 67 -8.16 -6.39 -3.76
N LEU A 68 -7.36 -5.62 -3.03
CA LEU A 68 -7.75 -4.33 -2.45
C LEU A 68 -7.76 -3.18 -3.50
N GLY A 69 -7.36 -3.43 -4.74
CA GLY A 69 -7.33 -2.44 -5.82
C GLY A 69 -6.19 -1.42 -5.72
N ILE A 70 -5.31 -1.53 -4.73
CA ILE A 70 -4.15 -0.64 -4.51
C ILE A 70 -2.87 -1.18 -5.17
N GLY A 71 -2.98 -2.28 -5.91
CA GLY A 71 -1.91 -2.87 -6.70
C GLY A 71 -2.40 -3.34 -8.08
N GLY A 72 -1.45 -3.78 -8.92
CA GLY A 72 -1.76 -4.37 -10.22
C GLY A 72 -2.39 -3.38 -11.21
N LEU A 73 -3.21 -3.88 -12.15
CA LEU A 73 -3.82 -3.06 -13.21
C LEU A 73 -4.79 -2.02 -12.64
N ARG A 74 -5.62 -2.41 -11.66
CA ARG A 74 -6.63 -1.53 -11.06
C ARG A 74 -5.97 -0.32 -10.38
N GLY A 75 -4.90 -0.54 -9.62
CA GLY A 75 -4.14 0.56 -9.01
C GLY A 75 -3.43 1.50 -10.02
N ARG A 76 -3.23 1.07 -11.28
CA ARG A 76 -2.66 1.91 -12.34
C ARG A 76 -3.70 2.70 -13.13
N THR A 77 -4.97 2.28 -13.13
CA THR A 77 -6.03 2.86 -13.97
C THR A 77 -7.01 3.74 -13.21
N THR A 78 -6.90 3.80 -11.88
CA THR A 78 -7.79 4.61 -11.02
C THR A 78 -7.61 6.12 -11.19
N ASN A 79 -6.50 6.58 -11.78
CA ASN A 79 -6.27 7.99 -12.04
C ASN A 79 -6.16 8.26 -13.54
N GLY A 80 -7.22 8.86 -14.11
CA GLY A 80 -7.19 9.47 -15.44
C GLY A 80 -6.35 10.75 -15.43
N THR A 81 -5.05 10.64 -15.23
CA THR A 81 -4.14 11.78 -15.32
C THR A 81 -3.75 11.97 -16.79
N ASN A 82 -4.28 13.02 -17.43
CA ASN A 82 -3.91 13.44 -18.79
C ASN A 82 -2.57 14.20 -18.84
N ALA A 83 -1.82 14.24 -17.73
CA ALA A 83 -0.53 14.93 -17.65
C ALA A 83 0.61 14.04 -18.14
N ASN A 84 1.64 14.62 -18.76
CA ASN A 84 2.86 13.91 -19.10
C ASN A 84 3.52 13.40 -17.80
N PRO A 85 3.62 12.08 -17.56
CA PRO A 85 4.10 11.51 -16.29
C PRO A 85 5.57 11.81 -15.98
N LEU A 86 6.31 12.40 -16.92
CA LEU A 86 7.70 12.81 -16.76
C LEU A 86 7.88 14.33 -16.59
N SER A 87 6.80 15.14 -16.60
CA SER A 87 6.93 16.57 -16.31
C SER A 87 7.17 16.79 -14.80
N ALA A 88 7.94 17.81 -14.45
CA ALA A 88 8.23 18.14 -13.05
C ALA A 88 6.96 18.47 -12.25
N GLU A 89 5.96 19.05 -12.92
CA GLU A 89 4.65 19.40 -12.36
C GLU A 89 3.73 18.18 -12.16
N ALA A 90 3.99 17.08 -12.87
CA ALA A 90 3.19 15.87 -12.85
C ALA A 90 3.87 14.72 -12.08
N ASN A 91 5.16 14.82 -11.78
CA ASN A 91 5.88 13.85 -10.98
C ASN A 91 5.64 14.10 -9.48
N PRO A 92 4.83 13.28 -8.79
CA PRO A 92 4.56 13.45 -7.36
C PRO A 92 5.82 13.26 -6.49
N TYR A 93 6.90 12.72 -7.06
CA TYR A 93 8.19 12.50 -6.40
C TYR A 93 9.26 13.52 -6.82
N GLY A 94 8.94 14.48 -7.70
CA GLY A 94 9.91 15.45 -8.22
C GLY A 94 10.40 16.46 -7.18
N ALA A 95 9.71 16.57 -6.05
CA ALA A 95 10.05 17.46 -4.95
C ALA A 95 10.83 16.78 -3.81
N LEU A 96 11.26 15.52 -3.97
CA LEU A 96 12.06 14.86 -2.94
C LEU A 96 13.43 15.55 -2.85
N PRO A 97 13.82 16.10 -1.67
CA PRO A 97 15.17 16.62 -1.48
C PRO A 97 16.18 15.47 -1.66
N ASP A 98 17.34 15.78 -2.24
CA ASP A 98 18.44 14.83 -2.38
C ASP A 98 18.71 14.14 -1.03
N ALA A 99 18.66 12.81 -1.03
CA ALA A 99 18.92 11.96 0.13
C ALA A 99 20.38 12.01 0.58
#